data_AF-A0A950KP67-F1
#
_entry.id   AF-A0A950KP67-F1
#
_cell.length_a   1.000
_cell.length_b   1.000
_cell.length_c   1.000
_cell.angle_alpha   90.00
_cell.angle_beta   90.00
_cell.angle_gamma   90.00
#
_symmetry.space_group_name_H-M   'P 1'
#
loop_
_entity.id
_entity.type
_entity.pdbx_description
1 polymer ?
#
loop_
_entity_poly.entity_id
_entity_poly.type
_entity_poly.pdbx_seq_one_letter_code
_entity_poly.pdbx_strand_id
1 'polypeptide(L)'
;MSKERPTSRVTPSTDGGRSASKKHGFIPTYYNTTVITADVAHEMDSALRLLIQGLHYKAWDEQEAKEKAQHTASIERKGRKAAEIQAHEDELTRVSNPRGLKREMARLVSEQQREDRRVKEKSDKVTIVFIDANDFGLINKILGDQAGDCAIKTIAEYLSEPDLASGRPRVRSNDASGRTGWKRNYAEEDKKTFTGRKGGDEFVLLMRCPKKEAERKLRLFQKEFPIIATAIFKEKCAKLFPEEEDLEKKLDELQEAIAEKYENPNLLTHSFRLSFSFGARELLEKDIKGKDKDDITTVITALLGEGDKWMRENKAKYRLEQAARGPSGASQER
;
A
#
# COMPACT_ATOMS: atom_id res chain seq x y z
N MET A 1 -34.41 -22.58 18.40
CA MET A 1 -35.23 -21.36 18.59
C MET A 1 -34.69 -20.28 17.67
N SER A 2 -35.26 -20.21 16.47
CA SER A 2 -34.93 -19.26 15.40
C SER A 2 -35.49 -17.87 15.75
N LYS A 3 -34.61 -16.87 15.89
CA LYS A 3 -35.02 -15.47 16.02
C LYS A 3 -34.99 -14.84 14.64
N GLU A 4 -36.17 -14.69 14.06
CA GLU A 4 -36.42 -13.96 12.83
C GLU A 4 -36.08 -12.47 13.01
N ARG A 5 -35.43 -11.87 12.01
CA ARG A 5 -35.19 -10.42 11.93
C ARG A 5 -36.40 -9.75 11.27
N PRO A 6 -36.91 -8.62 11.81
CA PRO A 6 -37.99 -7.90 11.16
C PRO A 6 -37.42 -7.01 10.03
N THR A 7 -37.96 -7.21 8.83
CA THR A 7 -37.77 -6.34 7.66
C THR A 7 -38.81 -5.21 7.70
N SER A 8 -38.48 -4.07 8.31
CA SER A 8 -39.33 -2.88 8.22
C SER A 8 -39.09 -2.15 6.90
N ARG A 9 -39.89 -2.49 5.89
CA ARG A 9 -40.01 -1.78 4.62
C ARG A 9 -40.85 -0.52 4.87
N VAL A 10 -40.22 0.65 4.88
CA VAL A 10 -40.91 1.94 4.94
C VAL A 10 -41.46 2.22 3.54
N THR A 11 -42.78 2.05 3.36
CA THR A 11 -43.50 2.59 2.20
C THR A 11 -43.80 4.07 2.45
N PRO A 12 -43.66 4.96 1.46
CA PRO A 12 -44.12 6.33 1.60
C PRO A 12 -45.65 6.33 1.69
N SER A 13 -46.20 6.87 2.77
CA SER A 13 -47.63 7.13 2.90
C SER A 13 -48.01 8.25 1.95
N THR A 14 -48.84 7.93 0.97
CA THR A 14 -49.63 8.90 0.24
C THR A 14 -50.80 9.33 1.13
N ASP A 15 -50.52 10.24 2.07
CA ASP A 15 -51.56 10.92 2.82
C ASP A 15 -52.33 11.84 1.86
N GLY A 16 -53.47 11.31 1.39
CA GLY A 16 -54.48 12.02 0.66
C GLY A 16 -55.16 13.05 1.57
N GLY A 17 -54.56 14.23 1.67
CA GLY A 17 -55.19 15.43 2.22
C GLY A 17 -56.33 15.90 1.32
N ARG A 18 -57.55 15.42 1.59
CA ARG A 18 -58.81 15.97 1.07
C ARG A 18 -58.94 17.42 1.56
N SER A 19 -58.49 18.36 0.74
CA SER A 19 -58.73 19.78 0.95
C SER A 19 -60.16 20.10 0.54
N ALA A 20 -60.96 20.52 1.53
CA ALA A 20 -62.33 20.95 1.36
C ALA A 20 -62.43 22.06 0.30
N SER A 21 -63.25 21.84 -0.73
CA SER A 21 -63.56 22.85 -1.74
C SER A 21 -64.42 23.95 -1.11
N LYS A 22 -63.75 25.02 -0.66
CA LYS A 22 -64.41 26.30 -0.43
C LYS A 22 -64.91 26.80 -1.79
N LYS A 23 -66.23 26.75 -1.98
CA LYS A 23 -66.93 27.44 -3.07
C LYS A 23 -66.69 28.94 -2.91
N HIS A 24 -65.62 29.46 -3.52
CA HIS A 24 -65.48 30.89 -3.73
C HIS A 24 -66.49 31.31 -4.81
N GLY A 25 -67.32 32.29 -4.46
CA GLY A 25 -68.31 32.89 -5.35
C GLY A 25 -67.63 33.34 -6.65
N PHE A 26 -68.23 32.93 -7.76
CA PHE A 26 -67.86 33.36 -9.09
C PHE A 26 -68.18 34.85 -9.21
N ILE A 27 -67.19 35.72 -9.02
CA ILE A 27 -67.28 37.13 -9.36
C ILE A 27 -67.07 37.19 -10.88
N PRO A 28 -68.06 37.61 -11.69
CA PRO A 28 -67.87 37.79 -13.11
C PRO A 28 -66.96 39.01 -13.31
N THR A 29 -65.66 38.75 -13.45
CA THR A 29 -64.73 39.74 -14.00
C THR A 29 -65.08 39.90 -15.47
N TYR A 30 -65.73 41.02 -15.80
CA TYR A 30 -65.84 41.49 -17.18
C TYR A 30 -64.43 41.79 -17.68
N TYR A 31 -63.80 40.81 -18.31
CA TYR A 31 -62.58 41.05 -19.08
C TYR A 31 -63.00 41.89 -20.28
N ASN A 32 -62.58 43.15 -20.27
CA ASN A 32 -62.64 44.01 -21.42
C ASN A 32 -61.74 43.37 -22.49
N THR A 33 -62.34 42.66 -23.45
CA THR A 33 -61.61 41.96 -24.51
C THR A 33 -61.05 43.01 -25.46
N THR A 34 -59.88 43.55 -25.13
CA THR A 34 -59.13 44.40 -26.05
C THR A 34 -58.86 43.58 -27.30
N VAL A 35 -59.40 44.01 -28.44
CA VAL A 35 -59.13 43.37 -29.73
C VAL A 35 -57.65 43.62 -30.05
N ILE A 36 -56.81 42.63 -29.79
CA ILE A 36 -55.41 42.64 -30.21
C ILE A 36 -55.43 42.51 -31.74
N THR A 37 -54.91 43.51 -32.44
CA THR A 37 -54.76 43.44 -33.89
C THR A 37 -53.72 42.37 -34.27
N ALA A 38 -53.84 41.78 -35.46
CA ALA A 38 -52.92 40.73 -35.92
C ALA A 38 -51.44 41.16 -35.86
N ASP A 39 -51.17 42.45 -36.08
CA ASP A 39 -49.82 43.03 -36.02
C ASP A 39 -49.21 42.95 -34.61
N VAL A 40 -50.00 43.30 -33.58
CA VAL A 40 -49.55 43.24 -32.17
C VAL A 40 -49.29 41.79 -31.76
N ALA A 41 -50.09 40.84 -32.23
CA ALA A 41 -49.87 39.41 -31.97
C ALA A 41 -48.55 38.90 -32.61
N HIS A 42 -48.22 39.36 -33.82
CA HIS A 42 -46.98 39.00 -34.50
C HIS A 42 -45.74 39.60 -33.82
N GLU A 43 -45.82 40.86 -33.37
CA GLU A 43 -44.74 41.49 -32.59
C GLU A 43 -44.50 40.77 -31.26
N MET A 44 -45.57 40.38 -30.56
CA MET A 44 -45.48 39.60 -29.33
C MET A 44 -44.87 38.20 -29.57
N ASP A 45 -45.26 37.49 -30.63
CA ASP A 45 -44.65 36.19 -30.98
C ASP A 45 -43.15 36.33 -31.27
N SER A 46 -42.77 37.36 -32.03
CA SER A 46 -41.37 37.65 -32.35
C SER A 46 -40.55 37.94 -31.09
N ALA A 47 -41.07 38.77 -30.18
CA ALA A 47 -40.44 39.07 -28.90
C ALA A 47 -40.32 37.83 -28.00
N LEU A 48 -41.35 36.99 -27.96
CA LEU A 48 -41.35 35.75 -27.18
C LEU A 48 -40.31 34.75 -27.71
N ARG A 49 -40.17 34.60 -29.03
CA ARG A 49 -39.13 33.75 -29.64
C ARG A 49 -37.73 34.21 -29.28
N LEU A 50 -37.45 35.52 -29.35
CA LEU A 50 -36.16 36.07 -28.95
C LEU A 50 -35.88 35.85 -27.45
N LEU A 51 -36.89 35.98 -26.60
CA LEU A 51 -36.77 35.70 -25.17
C LEU A 51 -36.45 34.22 -24.90
N ILE A 52 -37.16 33.29 -25.55
CA ILE A 52 -36.93 31.84 -25.43
C ILE A 52 -35.52 31.49 -25.91
N GLN A 53 -35.09 32.02 -27.06
CA GLN A 53 -33.73 31.83 -27.56
C GLN A 53 -32.69 32.34 -26.55
N GLY A 54 -32.89 33.55 -26.01
CA GLY A 54 -32.01 34.11 -24.97
C GLY A 54 -31.93 33.24 -23.70
N LEU A 55 -33.06 32.66 -23.27
CA LEU A 55 -33.09 31.72 -22.14
C LEU A 55 -32.39 30.39 -22.47
N HIS A 56 -32.56 29.86 -23.68
CA HIS A 56 -31.85 28.65 -24.13
C HIS A 56 -30.33 28.86 -24.18
N TYR A 57 -29.86 29.99 -24.71
CA TYR A 57 -28.43 30.31 -24.70
C TYR A 57 -27.88 30.41 -23.28
N LYS A 58 -28.59 31.08 -22.37
CA LYS A 58 -28.20 31.11 -20.94
C LYS A 58 -28.13 29.73 -20.32
N ALA A 59 -29.13 28.87 -20.57
CA ALA A 59 -29.14 27.51 -20.04
C ALA A 59 -27.98 26.67 -20.60
N TRP A 60 -27.63 26.86 -21.87
CA TRP A 60 -26.49 26.21 -22.49
C TRP A 60 -25.17 26.70 -21.89
N ASP A 61 -24.96 28.02 -21.76
CA ASP A 61 -23.77 28.59 -21.13
C ASP A 61 -23.59 28.07 -19.69
N GLU A 62 -24.67 28.00 -18.92
CA GLU A 62 -24.67 27.44 -17.56
C GLU A 62 -24.30 25.95 -17.55
N GLN A 63 -24.80 25.17 -18.51
CA GLN A 63 -24.46 23.75 -18.63
C GLN A 63 -22.99 23.56 -19.01
N GLU A 64 -22.49 24.31 -19.99
CA GLU A 64 -21.09 24.26 -20.41
C GLU A 64 -20.16 24.69 -19.26
N ALA A 65 -20.52 25.72 -18.49
CA ALA A 65 -19.78 26.13 -17.30
C ALA A 65 -19.77 25.04 -16.22
N LYS A 66 -20.89 24.34 -16.00
CA LYS A 66 -20.96 23.20 -15.05
C LYS A 66 -20.08 22.04 -15.50
N GLU A 67 -20.10 21.68 -16.79
CA GLU A 67 -19.29 20.61 -17.34
C GLU A 67 -17.79 20.94 -17.25
N LYS A 68 -17.40 22.17 -17.61
CA LYS A 68 -16.03 22.66 -17.43
C LYS A 68 -15.60 22.61 -15.96
N ALA A 69 -16.44 23.06 -15.04
CA ALA A 69 -16.15 23.04 -13.59
C ALA A 69 -16.03 21.61 -13.03
N GLN A 70 -16.87 20.67 -13.48
CA GLN A 70 -16.77 19.27 -13.10
C GLN A 70 -15.49 18.62 -13.65
N HIS A 71 -15.12 18.94 -14.88
CA HIS A 71 -13.90 18.45 -15.51
C HIS A 71 -12.65 18.97 -14.80
N THR A 72 -12.57 20.28 -14.50
CA THR A 72 -11.45 20.86 -13.73
C THR A 72 -11.37 20.26 -12.33
N ALA A 73 -12.49 20.13 -11.61
CA ALA A 73 -12.53 19.48 -10.30
C ALA A 73 -12.07 18.01 -10.35
N SER A 74 -12.39 17.28 -11.41
CA SER A 74 -11.93 15.90 -11.62
C SER A 74 -10.42 15.82 -11.83
N ILE A 75 -9.85 16.73 -12.64
CA ILE A 75 -8.39 16.83 -12.85
C ILE A 75 -7.68 17.18 -11.54
N GLU A 76 -8.16 18.19 -10.81
CA GLU A 76 -7.57 18.57 -9.52
C GLU A 76 -7.62 17.42 -8.51
N ARG A 77 -8.73 16.67 -8.47
CA ARG A 77 -8.87 15.51 -7.59
C ARG A 77 -7.87 14.40 -7.95
N LYS A 78 -7.64 14.14 -9.24
CA LYS A 78 -6.63 13.19 -9.70
C LYS A 78 -5.22 13.67 -9.36
N GLY A 79 -4.93 14.95 -9.59
CA GLY A 79 -3.65 15.58 -9.24
C GLY A 79 -3.34 15.49 -7.74
N ARG A 80 -4.30 15.83 -6.88
CA ARG A 80 -4.16 15.70 -5.42
C ARG A 80 -3.91 14.26 -4.98
N LYS A 81 -4.63 13.29 -5.54
CA LYS A 81 -4.40 11.86 -5.24
C LYS A 81 -3.02 11.39 -5.68
N ALA A 82 -2.58 11.76 -6.87
CA ALA A 82 -1.25 11.42 -7.36
C ALA A 82 -0.16 12.03 -6.47
N ALA A 83 -0.32 13.30 -6.08
CA ALA A 83 0.60 13.98 -5.17
C ALA A 83 0.60 13.33 -3.77
N GLU A 84 -0.56 12.89 -3.26
CA GLU A 84 -0.66 12.16 -1.99
C GLU A 84 0.06 10.81 -2.07
N ILE A 85 -0.12 10.06 -3.15
CA ILE A 85 0.57 8.78 -3.38
C ILE A 85 2.09 9.01 -3.43
N GLN A 86 2.55 9.95 -4.25
CA GLN A 86 3.97 10.31 -4.35
C GLN A 86 4.56 10.77 -3.01
N ALA A 87 3.79 11.47 -2.18
CA ALA A 87 4.25 11.90 -0.86
C ALA A 87 4.44 10.74 0.12
N HIS A 88 3.84 9.58 -0.11
CA HIS A 88 3.84 8.43 0.79
C HIS A 88 4.54 7.18 0.23
N GLU A 89 4.87 7.15 -1.04
CA GLU A 89 5.60 6.07 -1.69
C GLU A 89 7.07 6.45 -1.90
N ASP A 90 7.93 5.43 -1.90
CA ASP A 90 9.32 5.54 -2.30
C ASP A 90 9.42 5.49 -3.82
N GLU A 91 10.13 6.44 -4.42
CA GLU A 91 10.18 6.60 -5.89
C GLU A 91 10.80 5.39 -6.60
N LEU A 92 11.79 4.77 -5.97
CA LEU A 92 12.55 3.66 -6.55
C LEU A 92 11.79 2.34 -6.47
N THR A 93 11.18 2.05 -5.33
CA THR A 93 10.61 0.74 -5.00
C THR A 93 9.10 0.68 -5.04
N ARG A 94 8.41 1.84 -5.04
CA ARG A 94 6.94 1.96 -4.95
C ARG A 94 6.33 1.35 -3.69
N VAL A 95 7.14 0.95 -2.71
CA VAL A 95 6.65 0.64 -1.36
C VAL A 95 6.50 1.93 -0.57
N SER A 96 5.94 1.86 0.65
CA SER A 96 5.79 3.08 1.45
C SER A 96 7.11 3.67 1.90
N ASN A 97 7.28 4.98 1.73
CA ASN A 97 8.43 5.71 2.27
C ASN A 97 8.28 5.91 3.79
N PRO A 98 9.25 6.53 4.50
CA PRO A 98 9.16 6.73 5.96
C PRO A 98 7.90 7.47 6.41
N ARG A 99 7.39 8.39 5.59
CA ARG A 99 6.15 9.12 5.88
C ARG A 99 4.93 8.21 5.72
N GLY A 100 4.88 7.40 4.66
CA GLY A 100 3.87 6.37 4.45
C GLY A 100 3.85 5.32 5.56
N LEU A 101 5.02 4.83 5.98
CA LEU A 101 5.20 3.91 7.11
C LEU A 101 4.60 4.46 8.40
N LYS A 102 4.93 5.69 8.78
CA LYS A 102 4.37 6.32 9.99
C LYS A 102 2.84 6.42 9.95
N ARG A 103 2.28 6.83 8.80
CA ARG A 103 0.83 6.90 8.58
C ARG A 103 0.18 5.53 8.76
N GLU A 104 0.76 4.50 8.17
CA GLU A 104 0.19 3.16 8.23
C GLU A 104 0.32 2.54 9.62
N MET A 105 1.46 2.70 10.30
CA MET A 105 1.62 2.29 11.69
C MET A 105 0.54 2.92 12.58
N ALA A 106 0.29 4.22 12.43
CA ALA A 106 -0.75 4.92 13.18
C ALA A 106 -2.14 4.38 12.88
N ARG A 107 -2.42 4.06 11.61
CA ARG A 107 -3.68 3.41 11.18
C ARG A 107 -3.85 2.04 11.85
N LEU A 108 -2.85 1.17 11.76
CA LEU A 108 -2.87 -0.17 12.34
C LEU A 108 -3.08 -0.16 13.85
N VAL A 109 -2.34 0.72 14.55
CA VAL A 109 -2.48 0.89 16.00
C VAL A 109 -3.88 1.40 16.37
N SER A 110 -4.43 2.36 15.62
CA SER A 110 -5.78 2.89 15.86
C SER A 110 -6.85 1.81 15.66
N GLU A 111 -6.70 0.98 14.64
CA GLU A 111 -7.61 -0.14 14.36
C GLU A 111 -7.54 -1.20 15.46
N GLN A 112 -6.33 -1.55 15.90
CA GLN A 112 -6.12 -2.45 17.03
C GLN A 112 -6.87 -1.97 18.29
N GLN A 113 -6.70 -0.70 18.65
CA GLN A 113 -7.34 -0.12 19.84
C GLN A 113 -8.87 -0.12 19.73
N ARG A 114 -9.42 0.04 18.53
CA ARG A 114 -10.88 -0.05 18.32
C ARG A 114 -11.37 -1.48 18.48
N GLU A 115 -10.61 -2.44 17.99
CA GLU A 115 -10.94 -3.86 18.11
C GLU A 115 -10.86 -4.33 19.57
N ASP A 116 -9.81 -3.97 20.30
CA ASP A 116 -9.65 -4.25 21.74
C ASP A 116 -10.80 -3.69 22.61
N ARG A 117 -11.45 -2.60 22.17
CA ARG A 117 -12.63 -2.04 22.84
C ARG A 117 -13.92 -2.81 22.53
N ARG A 118 -14.00 -3.42 21.33
CA ARG A 118 -15.18 -4.15 20.85
C ARG A 118 -15.19 -5.58 21.34
N VAL A 119 -14.05 -6.26 21.19
CA VAL A 119 -13.86 -7.66 21.52
C VAL A 119 -13.11 -7.69 22.85
N LYS A 120 -13.73 -8.22 23.91
CA LYS A 120 -13.02 -8.42 25.21
C LYS A 120 -11.92 -9.48 25.12
N GLU A 121 -11.79 -10.15 23.99
CA GLU A 121 -10.72 -11.09 23.69
C GLU A 121 -9.53 -10.36 23.07
N LYS A 122 -8.33 -10.94 23.23
CA LYS A 122 -7.08 -10.37 22.72
C LYS A 122 -7.15 -10.26 21.20
N SER A 123 -7.24 -9.04 20.68
CA SER A 123 -7.19 -8.79 19.23
C SER A 123 -5.82 -9.17 18.64
N ASP A 124 -5.78 -9.31 17.31
CA ASP A 124 -4.59 -9.72 16.57
C ASP A 124 -3.45 -8.73 16.72
N LYS A 125 -2.42 -9.06 17.49
CA LYS A 125 -1.29 -8.14 17.72
C LYS A 125 -0.64 -7.67 16.42
N VAL A 126 -0.17 -6.41 16.41
CA VAL A 126 0.67 -5.87 15.34
C VAL A 126 2.14 -6.05 15.71
N THR A 127 2.89 -6.76 14.87
CA THR A 127 4.33 -6.95 14.97
C THR A 127 5.04 -6.10 13.92
N ILE A 128 6.06 -5.35 14.35
CA ILE A 128 6.95 -4.61 13.45
C ILE A 128 8.22 -5.44 13.24
N VAL A 129 8.67 -5.54 12.00
CA VAL A 129 9.90 -6.23 11.62
C VAL A 129 10.80 -5.27 10.89
N PHE A 130 12.04 -5.15 11.35
CA PHE A 130 13.09 -4.41 10.65
C PHE A 130 13.93 -5.37 9.80
N ILE A 131 14.31 -4.91 8.61
CA ILE A 131 15.03 -5.66 7.59
C ILE A 131 16.15 -4.77 7.08
N ASP A 132 17.37 -5.30 6.96
CA ASP A 132 18.55 -4.64 6.38
C ASP A 132 19.17 -5.62 5.40
N ALA A 133 19.63 -5.11 4.25
CA ALA A 133 20.32 -5.93 3.29
C ALA A 133 21.79 -6.07 3.66
N ASN A 134 22.25 -7.32 3.75
CA ASN A 134 23.67 -7.53 3.97
C ASN A 134 24.47 -7.09 2.76
N ASP A 135 25.63 -6.50 3.06
CA ASP A 135 26.67 -6.27 2.06
C ASP A 135 26.18 -5.51 0.83
N PHE A 136 25.11 -4.74 0.97
CA PHE A 136 24.57 -3.94 -0.12
C PHE A 136 25.62 -2.98 -0.70
N GLY A 137 26.50 -2.46 0.15
CA GLY A 137 27.66 -1.67 -0.29
C GLY A 137 28.62 -2.42 -1.21
N LEU A 138 28.78 -3.74 -1.07
CA LEU A 138 29.60 -4.55 -1.98
C LEU A 138 28.92 -4.71 -3.35
N ILE A 139 27.59 -4.87 -3.36
CA ILE A 139 26.80 -4.89 -4.61
C ILE A 139 27.04 -3.61 -5.40
N ASN A 140 26.90 -2.43 -4.78
CA ASN A 140 27.15 -1.15 -5.46
C ASN A 140 28.61 -1.01 -5.89
N LYS A 141 29.57 -1.45 -5.06
CA LYS A 141 31.00 -1.31 -5.35
C LYS A 141 31.44 -2.15 -6.56
N ILE A 142 30.93 -3.38 -6.69
CA ILE A 142 31.38 -4.35 -7.70
C ILE A 142 30.48 -4.31 -8.94
N LEU A 143 29.16 -4.28 -8.74
CA LEU A 143 28.17 -4.33 -9.82
C LEU A 143 27.70 -2.94 -10.27
N GLY A 144 27.98 -1.89 -9.50
CA GLY A 144 27.54 -0.51 -9.78
C GLY A 144 26.17 -0.18 -9.18
N ASP A 145 25.87 1.11 -9.10
CA ASP A 145 24.65 1.62 -8.44
C ASP A 145 23.36 1.15 -9.10
N GLN A 146 23.35 0.96 -10.43
CA GLN A 146 22.17 0.43 -11.14
C GLN A 146 21.81 -1.00 -10.69
N ALA A 147 22.83 -1.82 -10.43
CA ALA A 147 22.63 -3.15 -9.88
C ALA A 147 22.13 -3.06 -8.42
N GLY A 148 22.64 -2.11 -7.64
CA GLY A 148 22.10 -1.77 -6.33
C GLY A 148 20.60 -1.45 -6.35
N ASP A 149 20.19 -0.54 -7.22
CA ASP A 149 18.79 -0.16 -7.42
C ASP A 149 17.93 -1.37 -7.82
N CYS A 150 18.47 -2.24 -8.68
CA CYS A 150 17.83 -3.48 -9.09
C CYS A 150 17.65 -4.47 -7.91
N ALA A 151 18.66 -4.60 -7.05
CA ALA A 151 18.59 -5.42 -5.84
C ALA A 151 17.52 -4.88 -4.88
N ILE A 152 17.49 -3.57 -4.61
CA ILE A 152 16.48 -2.95 -3.74
C ILE A 152 15.07 -3.16 -4.30
N LYS A 153 14.85 -2.92 -5.60
CA LYS A 153 13.55 -3.17 -6.25
C LYS A 153 13.11 -4.62 -6.08
N THR A 154 14.04 -5.56 -6.27
CA THR A 154 13.77 -7.00 -6.10
C THR A 154 13.38 -7.34 -4.67
N ILE A 155 14.08 -6.79 -3.67
CA ILE A 155 13.73 -6.94 -2.26
C ILE A 155 12.32 -6.39 -2.00
N ALA A 156 12.03 -5.17 -2.44
CA ALA A 156 10.74 -4.51 -2.24
C ALA A 156 9.57 -5.27 -2.89
N GLU A 157 9.73 -5.69 -4.15
CA GLU A 157 8.73 -6.47 -4.87
C GLU A 157 8.43 -7.76 -4.12
N TYR A 158 9.48 -8.49 -3.74
CA TYR A 158 9.33 -9.75 -3.01
C TYR A 158 8.63 -9.52 -1.66
N LEU A 159 9.06 -8.53 -0.87
CA LEU A 159 8.46 -8.19 0.42
C LEU A 159 7.01 -7.70 0.31
N SER A 160 6.60 -7.17 -0.83
CA SER A 160 5.24 -6.66 -1.06
C SER A 160 4.27 -7.75 -1.50
N GLU A 161 4.76 -8.96 -1.76
CA GLU A 161 3.89 -10.05 -2.18
C GLU A 161 2.99 -10.53 -1.02
N PRO A 162 1.67 -10.63 -1.23
CA PRO A 162 0.73 -11.09 -0.21
C PRO A 162 1.03 -12.49 0.34
N ASP A 163 1.57 -13.38 -0.51
CA ASP A 163 1.76 -14.79 -0.16
C ASP A 163 2.84 -14.98 0.91
N LEU A 164 3.81 -14.06 1.02
CA LEU A 164 4.79 -14.06 2.11
C LEU A 164 4.16 -13.84 3.49
N ALA A 165 3.09 -13.05 3.55
CA ALA A 165 2.32 -12.88 4.77
C ALA A 165 1.63 -14.17 5.20
N SER A 166 1.35 -15.09 4.27
CA SER A 166 0.61 -16.32 4.56
C SER A 166 1.51 -17.47 5.06
N GLY A 167 2.82 -17.41 4.78
CA GLY A 167 3.76 -18.51 5.08
C GLY A 167 3.44 -19.80 4.31
N ARG A 168 2.64 -19.73 3.24
CA ARG A 168 2.34 -20.86 2.38
C ARG A 168 3.42 -20.98 1.30
N PRO A 169 3.94 -22.19 1.03
CA PRO A 169 4.86 -22.40 -0.08
C PRO A 169 4.19 -21.93 -1.38
N ARG A 170 4.95 -21.22 -2.22
CA ARG A 170 4.44 -20.86 -3.53
C ARG A 170 4.18 -22.14 -4.34
N VAL A 171 2.92 -22.39 -4.72
CA VAL A 171 2.59 -23.48 -5.63
C VAL A 171 2.54 -22.91 -7.04
N ARG A 172 3.51 -23.30 -7.86
CA ARG A 172 3.44 -23.06 -9.32
C ARG A 172 2.28 -23.87 -9.85
N SER A 173 1.33 -23.21 -10.49
CA SER A 173 0.23 -23.91 -11.15
C SER A 173 0.13 -23.41 -12.58
N ASN A 174 -0.09 -24.31 -13.51
CA ASN A 174 -0.43 -23.90 -14.86
C ASN A 174 -1.85 -23.32 -14.82
N ASP A 175 -2.01 -22.10 -15.34
CA ASP A 175 -3.34 -21.67 -15.72
C ASP A 175 -3.82 -22.49 -16.93
N ALA A 176 -5.12 -22.41 -17.23
CA ALA A 176 -5.71 -23.14 -18.34
C ALA A 176 -5.11 -22.76 -19.71
N SER A 177 -4.34 -21.66 -19.77
CA SER A 177 -3.63 -21.22 -20.98
C SER A 177 -2.20 -21.76 -21.10
N GLY A 178 -1.77 -22.62 -20.17
CA GLY A 178 -0.41 -23.15 -20.14
C GLY A 178 0.64 -22.13 -19.67
N ARG A 179 0.21 -20.94 -19.24
CA ARG A 179 1.10 -19.97 -18.61
C ARG A 179 1.39 -20.42 -17.18
N THR A 180 2.67 -20.53 -16.87
CA THR A 180 3.14 -20.79 -15.50
C THR A 180 2.95 -19.51 -14.69
N GLY A 181 1.82 -19.41 -14.01
CA GLY A 181 1.50 -18.33 -13.09
C GLY A 181 1.44 -18.84 -11.65
N TRP A 182 1.75 -17.98 -10.69
CA TRP A 182 1.51 -18.29 -9.29
C TRP A 182 0.00 -18.13 -9.01
N LYS A 183 -0.74 -19.23 -8.74
CA LYS A 183 -2.17 -19.13 -8.38
C LYS A 183 -2.29 -18.70 -6.92
N ARG A 184 -3.04 -17.62 -6.72
CA ARG A 184 -3.38 -17.09 -5.40
C ARG A 184 -4.62 -17.82 -4.87
N ASN A 185 -4.45 -18.67 -3.84
CA ASN A 185 -5.57 -19.22 -3.09
C ASN A 185 -5.99 -18.22 -2.02
N TYR A 186 -6.90 -17.33 -2.37
CA TYR A 186 -7.45 -16.33 -1.46
C TYR A 186 -8.50 -16.94 -0.53
N ALA A 187 -8.18 -17.05 0.76
CA ALA A 187 -9.18 -16.79 1.79
C ALA A 187 -9.10 -15.28 2.08
N GLU A 188 -10.18 -14.56 1.79
CA GLU A 188 -10.24 -13.12 1.55
C GLU A 188 -9.93 -12.17 2.74
N GLU A 189 -9.57 -12.68 3.92
CA GLU A 189 -9.42 -11.86 5.13
C GLU A 189 -8.02 -11.94 5.79
N ASP A 190 -7.08 -12.68 5.19
CA ASP A 190 -5.74 -12.88 5.75
C ASP A 190 -4.88 -11.60 5.64
N LYS A 191 -5.00 -10.76 6.67
CA LYS A 191 -3.95 -9.95 7.31
C LYS A 191 -2.91 -9.38 6.34
N LYS A 192 -3.27 -8.26 5.70
CA LYS A 192 -2.37 -7.43 4.89
C LYS A 192 -1.08 -7.15 5.67
N THR A 193 0.02 -7.76 5.24
CA THR A 193 1.36 -7.31 5.60
C THR A 193 1.62 -6.03 4.82
N PHE A 194 2.18 -5.04 5.49
CA PHE A 194 2.52 -3.78 4.88
C PHE A 194 4.02 -3.61 4.86
N THR A 195 4.55 -3.18 3.73
CA THR A 195 5.98 -3.03 3.49
C THR A 195 6.30 -1.57 3.23
N GLY A 196 7.38 -1.10 3.85
CA GLY A 196 7.94 0.20 3.50
C GLY A 196 9.45 0.22 3.55
N ARG A 197 10.04 1.13 2.78
CA ARG A 197 11.47 1.39 2.75
C ARG A 197 11.77 2.50 3.73
N LYS A 198 12.66 2.23 4.67
CA LYS A 198 13.06 3.18 5.70
C LYS A 198 14.14 4.14 5.19
N GLY A 199 15.09 3.63 4.43
CA GLY A 199 16.18 4.40 3.83
C GLY A 199 17.27 3.46 3.34
N GLY A 200 18.03 3.85 2.31
CA GLY A 200 19.08 2.99 1.75
C GLY A 200 18.57 1.60 1.37
N ASP A 201 19.11 0.58 2.03
CA ASP A 201 18.80 -0.84 1.92
C ASP A 201 17.96 -1.38 3.09
N GLU A 202 17.43 -0.49 3.94
CA GLU A 202 16.60 -0.83 5.10
C GLU A 202 15.10 -0.82 4.77
N PHE A 203 14.41 -1.86 5.21
CA PHE A 203 12.96 -2.04 5.07
C PHE A 203 12.28 -2.31 6.42
N VAL A 204 10.98 -2.06 6.46
CA VAL A 204 10.10 -2.33 7.59
C VAL A 204 8.87 -3.10 7.11
N LEU A 205 8.55 -4.20 7.79
CA LEU A 205 7.28 -4.91 7.64
C LEU A 205 6.38 -4.66 8.85
N LEU A 206 5.10 -4.41 8.59
CA LEU A 206 4.05 -4.38 9.60
C LEU A 206 3.15 -5.60 9.39
N MET A 207 3.14 -6.49 10.36
CA MET A 207 2.42 -7.76 10.29
C MET A 207 1.32 -7.80 11.35
N ARG A 208 0.07 -8.10 10.97
CA ARG A 208 -1.04 -8.32 11.92
C ARG A 208 -1.03 -9.73 12.49
N CYS A 209 0.07 -10.11 13.11
CA CYS A 209 0.16 -11.39 13.80
C CYS A 209 0.99 -11.28 15.08
N PRO A 210 0.81 -12.21 16.02
CA PRO A 210 1.67 -12.31 17.19
C PRO A 210 3.14 -12.49 16.80
N LYS A 211 4.04 -12.02 17.66
CA LYS A 211 5.50 -12.09 17.44
C LYS A 211 5.98 -13.49 17.04
N LYS A 212 5.52 -14.53 17.72
CA LYS A 212 5.90 -15.94 17.43
C LYS A 212 5.53 -16.37 16.01
N GLU A 213 4.40 -15.90 15.50
CA GLU A 213 3.97 -16.20 14.14
C GLU A 213 4.77 -15.40 13.11
N ALA A 214 5.05 -14.12 13.39
CA ALA A 214 5.93 -13.30 12.57
C ALA A 214 7.32 -13.97 12.46
N GLU A 215 7.94 -14.35 13.58
CA GLU A 215 9.22 -15.07 13.59
C GLU A 215 9.20 -16.34 12.74
N ARG A 216 8.12 -17.13 12.79
CA ARG A 216 7.98 -18.33 11.95
C ARG A 216 7.97 -17.98 10.46
N LYS A 217 7.19 -16.96 10.06
CA LYS A 217 7.13 -16.48 8.67
C LYS A 217 8.49 -15.97 8.20
N LEU A 218 9.19 -15.25 9.07
CA LEU A 218 10.52 -14.70 8.82
C LEU A 218 11.61 -15.77 8.66
N ARG A 219 11.50 -16.91 9.36
CA ARG A 219 12.40 -18.06 9.14
C ARG A 219 12.19 -18.72 7.78
N LEU A 220 10.93 -18.84 7.34
CA LEU A 220 10.62 -19.35 6.00
C LEU A 220 11.17 -18.40 4.94
N PHE A 221 10.95 -17.10 5.14
CA PHE A 221 11.50 -16.04 4.29
C PHE A 221 13.03 -16.10 4.19
N GLN A 222 13.74 -16.23 5.31
CA GLN A 222 15.21 -16.41 5.32
C GLN A 222 15.69 -17.61 4.50
N LYS A 223 14.88 -18.68 4.44
CA LYS A 223 15.22 -19.89 3.71
C LYS A 223 14.98 -19.74 2.21
N GLU A 224 13.86 -19.16 1.82
CA GLU A 224 13.41 -19.09 0.42
C GLU A 224 13.93 -17.87 -0.33
N PHE A 225 14.08 -16.73 0.37
CA PHE A 225 14.45 -15.46 -0.23
C PHE A 225 15.76 -15.52 -1.01
N PRO A 226 16.87 -16.08 -0.48
CA PRO A 226 18.13 -16.03 -1.22
C PRO A 226 18.03 -16.69 -2.58
N ILE A 227 17.31 -17.80 -2.68
CA ILE A 227 17.14 -18.55 -3.93
C ILE A 227 16.34 -17.72 -4.94
N ILE A 228 15.19 -17.19 -4.51
CA ILE A 228 14.27 -16.46 -5.40
C ILE A 228 14.86 -15.10 -5.78
N ALA A 229 15.41 -14.37 -4.81
CA ALA A 229 16.02 -13.07 -5.02
C ALA A 229 17.23 -13.16 -5.96
N THR A 230 18.09 -14.19 -5.82
CA THR A 230 19.21 -14.40 -6.74
C THR A 230 18.71 -14.59 -8.18
N ALA A 231 17.69 -15.43 -8.36
CA ALA A 231 17.15 -15.69 -9.70
C ALA A 231 16.55 -14.43 -10.34
N ILE A 232 15.71 -13.68 -9.60
CA ILE A 232 15.11 -12.43 -10.08
C ILE A 232 16.19 -11.37 -10.34
N PHE A 233 17.18 -11.26 -9.44
CA PHE A 233 18.26 -10.31 -9.56
C PHE A 233 19.11 -10.58 -10.80
N LYS A 234 19.51 -11.83 -11.03
CA LYS A 234 20.26 -12.23 -12.24
C LYS A 234 19.48 -11.90 -13.51
N GLU A 235 18.19 -12.25 -13.56
CA GLU A 235 17.34 -11.95 -14.72
C GLU A 235 17.26 -10.44 -15.00
N LYS A 236 17.12 -9.62 -13.96
CA LYS A 236 17.04 -8.16 -14.12
C LYS A 236 18.39 -7.54 -14.44
N CYS A 237 19.49 -8.03 -13.87
CA CYS A 237 20.83 -7.54 -14.18
C CYS A 237 21.27 -7.91 -15.59
N ALA A 238 20.88 -9.07 -16.11
CA ALA A 238 21.14 -9.43 -17.51
C ALA A 238 20.52 -8.42 -18.50
N LYS A 239 19.45 -7.72 -18.11
CA LYS A 239 18.85 -6.64 -18.93
C LYS A 239 19.65 -5.33 -18.84
N LEU A 240 20.45 -5.14 -17.80
CA LEU A 240 21.30 -3.96 -17.58
C LEU A 240 22.69 -4.15 -18.18
N PHE A 241 23.18 -5.38 -18.22
CA PHE A 241 24.47 -5.78 -18.77
C PHE A 241 24.23 -6.70 -19.97
N PRO A 242 24.09 -6.16 -21.20
CA PRO A 242 23.74 -6.94 -22.37
C PRO A 242 24.85 -7.94 -22.78
N GLU A 243 26.10 -7.66 -22.40
CA GLU A 243 27.22 -8.60 -22.55
C GLU A 243 27.22 -9.57 -21.36
N GLU A 244 26.80 -10.81 -21.60
CA GLU A 244 26.60 -11.85 -20.58
C GLU A 244 27.91 -12.20 -19.83
N GLU A 245 29.04 -12.18 -20.55
CA GLU A 245 30.38 -12.50 -20.04
C GLU A 245 30.84 -11.51 -18.96
N ASP A 246 30.46 -10.23 -19.08
CA ASP A 246 30.77 -9.20 -18.08
C ASP A 246 29.95 -9.38 -16.79
N LEU A 247 28.70 -9.85 -16.90
CA LEU A 247 27.85 -10.04 -15.74
C LEU A 247 28.29 -11.26 -14.92
N GLU A 248 28.58 -12.39 -15.57
CA GLU A 248 29.04 -13.60 -14.88
C GLU A 248 30.34 -13.34 -14.12
N LYS A 249 31.33 -12.74 -14.79
CA LYS A 249 32.60 -12.38 -14.16
C LYS A 249 32.41 -11.47 -12.94
N LYS A 250 31.58 -10.44 -13.04
CA LYS A 250 31.30 -9.54 -11.92
C LYS A 250 30.52 -10.20 -10.79
N LEU A 251 29.63 -11.16 -11.10
CA LEU A 251 28.94 -11.96 -10.10
C LEU A 251 29.90 -12.89 -9.36
N ASP A 252 30.91 -13.41 -10.05
CA ASP A 252 31.98 -14.22 -9.44
C ASP A 252 32.89 -13.35 -8.57
N GLU A 253 33.30 -12.17 -9.05
CA GLU A 253 34.04 -11.17 -8.23
C GLU A 253 33.26 -10.79 -6.96
N LEU A 254 31.94 -10.60 -7.07
CA LEU A 254 31.09 -10.32 -5.91
C LEU A 254 31.05 -11.51 -4.94
N GLN A 255 30.96 -12.74 -5.45
CA GLN A 255 30.98 -13.94 -4.62
C GLN A 255 32.33 -14.11 -3.91
N GLU A 256 33.43 -13.91 -4.61
CA GLU A 256 34.78 -13.97 -4.05
C GLU A 256 34.97 -12.91 -2.96
N ALA A 257 34.55 -11.66 -3.21
CA ALA A 257 34.65 -10.59 -2.21
C ALA A 257 33.80 -10.88 -0.95
N ILE A 258 32.64 -11.53 -1.11
CA ILE A 258 31.81 -11.98 0.01
C ILE A 258 32.48 -13.16 0.72
N ALA A 259 32.99 -14.14 -0.01
CA ALA A 259 33.66 -15.31 0.55
C ALA A 259 34.92 -14.91 1.33
N GLU A 260 35.71 -13.95 0.81
CA GLU A 260 36.87 -13.36 1.48
C GLU A 260 36.46 -12.67 2.78
N LYS A 261 35.40 -11.85 2.73
CA LYS A 261 34.90 -11.13 3.90
C LYS A 261 34.41 -12.05 5.03
N TYR A 262 33.88 -13.23 4.69
CA TYR A 262 33.31 -14.17 5.66
C TYR A 262 34.17 -15.44 5.88
N GLU A 263 35.36 -15.50 5.29
CA GLU A 263 36.29 -16.65 5.35
C GLU A 263 35.61 -18.02 5.07
N ASN A 264 34.62 -18.05 4.17
CA ASN A 264 33.86 -19.27 3.89
C ASN A 264 33.49 -19.38 2.39
N PRO A 265 34.10 -20.33 1.65
CA PRO A 265 33.93 -20.46 0.20
C PRO A 265 32.59 -21.10 -0.24
N ASN A 266 31.81 -21.70 0.68
CA ASN A 266 30.56 -22.39 0.32
C ASN A 266 29.31 -21.47 0.34
N LEU A 267 29.49 -20.18 0.05
CA LEU A 267 28.53 -19.12 0.38
C LEU A 267 27.81 -18.45 -0.81
N LEU A 268 27.73 -19.11 -1.96
CA LEU A 268 26.94 -18.65 -3.11
C LEU A 268 25.45 -18.36 -2.78
N THR A 269 24.91 -18.98 -1.74
CA THR A 269 23.54 -18.72 -1.22
C THR A 269 23.49 -17.66 -0.12
N HIS A 270 24.63 -17.10 0.32
CA HIS A 270 24.71 -16.06 1.35
C HIS A 270 24.81 -14.64 0.81
N SER A 271 25.21 -14.43 -0.44
CA SER A 271 25.19 -13.10 -1.06
C SER A 271 23.78 -12.48 -1.09
N PHE A 272 22.73 -13.32 -1.02
CA PHE A 272 21.35 -12.92 -0.76
C PHE A 272 20.78 -13.44 0.57
N ARG A 273 21.62 -13.98 1.47
CA ARG A 273 21.22 -14.02 2.89
C ARG A 273 21.20 -12.57 3.33
N LEU A 274 20.03 -11.96 3.21
CA LEU A 274 19.64 -10.89 4.11
C LEU A 274 19.86 -11.46 5.52
N SER A 275 20.92 -11.07 6.22
CA SER A 275 21.00 -11.25 7.67
C SER A 275 20.06 -10.21 8.21
N PHE A 276 18.79 -10.59 8.21
CA PHE A 276 17.83 -9.88 8.98
C PHE A 276 18.26 -10.01 10.43
N SER A 277 18.80 -8.93 10.98
CA SER A 277 18.57 -8.69 12.38
C SER A 277 17.05 -8.52 12.52
N PHE A 278 16.37 -9.59 12.95
CA PHE A 278 14.94 -9.55 13.22
C PHE A 278 14.67 -9.05 14.62
N GLY A 279 14.31 -7.76 14.70
CA GLY A 279 13.78 -7.15 15.90
C GLY A 279 12.27 -7.22 15.84
N ALA A 280 11.66 -8.35 16.21
CA ALA A 280 10.22 -8.40 16.40
C ALA A 280 9.91 -7.80 17.77
N ARG A 281 9.47 -6.54 17.77
CA ARG A 281 8.90 -5.89 18.96
C ARG A 281 7.39 -5.93 18.80
N GLU A 282 6.72 -6.54 19.77
CA GLU A 282 5.29 -6.32 19.91
C GLU A 282 5.10 -4.84 20.27
N LEU A 283 4.26 -4.13 19.53
CA LEU A 283 3.75 -2.84 19.99
C LEU A 283 3.08 -3.10 21.33
N LEU A 284 3.74 -2.70 22.42
CA LEU A 284 3.25 -2.98 23.75
C LEU A 284 1.98 -2.15 23.97
N GLU A 285 0.87 -2.86 24.23
CA GLU A 285 -0.43 -2.28 24.55
C GLU A 285 -0.30 -1.21 25.66
N LYS A 286 0.64 -1.40 26.60
CA LYS A 286 0.92 -0.49 27.71
C LYS A 286 1.45 0.88 27.28
N ASP A 287 2.16 0.97 26.17
CA ASP A 287 2.81 2.21 25.74
C ASP A 287 1.84 3.15 24.99
N ILE A 288 0.66 2.65 24.60
CA ILE A 288 -0.26 3.32 23.66
C ILE A 288 -1.68 3.44 24.22
N LYS A 289 -2.08 2.60 25.18
CA LYS A 289 -3.45 2.60 25.70
C LYS A 289 -3.79 3.93 26.37
N GLY A 290 -4.84 4.58 25.88
CA GLY A 290 -5.34 5.86 26.41
C GLY A 290 -4.64 7.11 25.88
N LYS A 291 -3.64 6.96 24.99
CA LYS A 291 -2.95 8.08 24.33
C LYS A 291 -3.78 8.67 23.20
N ASP A 292 -3.64 9.97 22.98
CA ASP A 292 -4.25 10.63 21.83
C ASP A 292 -3.47 10.37 20.52
N LYS A 293 -3.90 10.98 19.42
CA LYS A 293 -3.30 10.75 18.10
C LYS A 293 -1.86 11.30 18.00
N ASP A 294 -1.56 12.40 18.67
CA ASP A 294 -0.25 13.05 18.61
C ASP A 294 0.76 12.27 19.46
N ASP A 295 0.30 11.76 20.60
CA ASP A 295 1.02 10.81 21.43
C ASP A 295 1.34 9.51 20.68
N ILE A 296 0.41 8.96 19.89
CA ILE A 296 0.66 7.76 19.06
C ILE A 296 1.79 8.03 18.05
N THR A 297 1.78 9.20 17.41
CA THR A 297 2.81 9.59 16.44
C THR A 297 4.19 9.71 17.09
N THR A 298 4.23 10.23 18.33
CA THR A 298 5.46 10.32 19.12
C THR A 298 5.99 8.93 19.49
N VAL A 299 5.12 8.03 19.95
CA VAL A 299 5.48 6.63 20.25
C VAL A 299 5.99 5.91 19.01
N ILE A 300 5.33 6.05 17.86
CA ILE A 300 5.79 5.46 16.60
C ILE A 300 7.16 5.98 16.20
N THR A 301 7.40 7.28 16.35
CA THR A 301 8.70 7.88 16.03
C THR A 301 9.80 7.35 16.97
N ALA A 302 9.50 7.22 18.27
CA ALA A 302 10.42 6.61 19.23
C ALA A 302 10.72 5.15 18.88
N LEU A 303 9.71 4.35 18.54
CA LEU A 303 9.87 2.94 18.16
C LEU A 303 10.73 2.77 16.89
N LEU A 304 10.56 3.63 15.90
CA LEU A 304 11.40 3.62 14.69
C LEU A 304 12.85 3.96 15.03
N GLY A 305 13.09 4.92 15.93
CA GLY A 305 14.43 5.29 16.40
C GLY A 305 15.08 4.25 17.31
N GLU A 306 14.31 3.56 18.14
CA GLU A 306 14.77 2.39 18.89
C GLU A 306 15.11 1.23 17.94
N GLY A 307 14.32 1.06 16.88
CA GLY A 307 14.64 0.18 15.76
C GLY A 307 16.01 0.50 15.15
N ASP A 308 16.31 1.77 14.87
CA ASP A 308 17.63 2.20 14.37
C ASP A 308 18.77 1.83 15.32
N LYS A 309 18.57 2.08 16.61
CA LYS A 309 19.56 1.74 17.63
C LYS A 309 19.79 0.23 17.67
N TRP A 310 18.71 -0.55 17.68
CA TRP A 310 18.75 -2.00 17.72
C TRP A 310 19.40 -2.60 16.46
N MET A 311 19.09 -2.09 15.27
CA MET A 311 19.73 -2.52 14.01
C MET A 311 21.24 -2.29 14.05
N ARG A 312 21.69 -1.11 14.49
CA ARG A 312 23.12 -0.81 14.64
C ARG A 312 23.82 -1.73 15.63
N GLU A 313 23.20 -1.98 16.78
CA GLU A 313 23.76 -2.87 17.81
C GLU A 313 23.83 -4.33 17.34
N ASN A 314 22.80 -4.84 16.66
CA ASN A 314 22.81 -6.21 16.14
C ASN A 314 23.74 -6.37 14.94
N LYS A 315 23.87 -5.36 14.09
CA LYS A 315 24.86 -5.35 13.00
C LYS A 315 26.29 -5.45 13.57
N ALA A 316 26.57 -4.77 14.68
CA ALA A 316 27.83 -4.90 15.39
C ALA A 316 28.02 -6.29 16.03
N LYS A 317 27.02 -6.81 16.75
CA LYS A 317 27.09 -8.15 17.35
C LYS A 317 27.25 -9.25 16.32
N TYR A 318 26.49 -9.21 15.23
CA TYR A 318 26.59 -10.17 14.15
C TYR A 318 27.99 -10.18 13.54
N ARG A 319 28.61 -9.01 13.32
CA ARG A 319 30.01 -8.93 12.87
C ARG A 319 30.98 -9.57 13.85
N LEU A 320 30.79 -9.34 15.16
CA LEU A 320 31.62 -9.96 16.19
C LEU A 320 31.41 -11.48 16.26
N GLU A 321 30.18 -11.98 16.14
CA GLU A 321 29.88 -13.42 16.12
C GLU A 321 30.48 -14.11 14.90
N GLN A 322 30.44 -13.47 13.72
CA GLN A 322 31.11 -13.98 12.53
C GLN A 322 32.63 -14.03 12.70
N ALA A 323 33.23 -12.96 13.23
CA ALA A 323 34.66 -12.93 13.52
C ALA A 323 35.09 -13.98 14.56
N ALA A 324 34.25 -14.22 15.58
CA ALA A 324 34.54 -15.16 16.67
C ALA A 324 34.41 -16.63 16.27
N ARG A 325 33.60 -16.95 15.26
CA ARG A 325 33.49 -18.34 14.75
C ARG A 325 34.77 -18.83 14.10
N GLY A 326 35.69 -17.92 13.75
CA GLY A 326 36.93 -18.23 13.05
C GLY A 326 36.69 -18.95 11.73
N PRO A 327 37.74 -19.27 10.98
CA PRO A 327 37.66 -20.19 9.87
C PRO A 327 37.37 -21.58 10.45
N SER A 328 36.09 -21.93 10.58
CA SER A 328 35.68 -23.20 11.17
C SER A 328 36.15 -24.36 10.29
N GLY A 329 37.28 -24.96 10.65
CA GLY A 329 37.69 -26.36 10.47
C GLY A 329 36.98 -27.21 9.42
N ALA A 330 36.89 -26.75 8.17
CA ALA A 330 36.36 -27.54 7.05
C ALA A 330 37.32 -28.68 6.60
N SER A 331 38.27 -29.06 7.44
CA SER A 331 39.37 -29.97 7.12
C SER A 331 39.44 -31.23 7.97
N GLN A 332 38.45 -31.53 8.84
CA GLN A 332 38.47 -32.74 9.68
C GLN A 332 37.38 -33.79 9.40
N GLU A 333 36.53 -33.60 8.38
CA GLU A 333 35.70 -34.69 7.84
C GLU A 333 35.98 -34.84 6.33
N ARG A 334 37.02 -35.62 6.01
CA ARG A 334 37.21 -36.29 4.72
C ARG A 334 37.53 -37.75 4.98
#